data_AF-A0A7W7IF82-F1
#
_entry.id   AF-A0A7W7IF82-F1
#
_cell.length_a   1.000
_cell.length_b   1.000
_cell.length_c   1.000
_cell.angle_alpha   90.00
_cell.angle_beta   90.00
_cell.angle_gamma   90.00
#
_symmetry.space_group_name_H-M   'P 1'
#
loop_
_entity.id
_entity.type
_entity.pdbx_description
1 polymer ?
#
loop_
_entity_poly.entity_id
_entity_poly.type
_entity_poly.pdbx_seq_one_letter_code
_entity_poly.pdbx_strand_id
1 'polypeptide(L)'
;MLFYRAALDLSRPTLTFVTGLVRDHRDQIGSRWRALSPERQALLVLVHLRRNDTFARLAAAFGIGAATAHRYVTEFIALLADQAPDLREAIRTCQRKAFVILDGTLAPIDRLSGPNDRLYYSGKHHRHGVNIQFLTDPNGELIWASPTLPGSTHDLTAARTHGIIHALTSRAIACYADKAYVRADGAIGTPYKRKKRRKPGKRKKRRKPGKRKKLFNQYHAKVRALGEQGAAILKGWHILRKARCSPSLQAAADRGM
;
A
#
# COMPACT_ATOMS: atom_id res chain seq x y z
N MET A 1 35.44 12.24 -15.32
CA MET A 1 34.06 12.19 -14.78
C MET A 1 33.50 10.81 -15.08
N LEU A 2 33.00 10.08 -14.07
CA LEU A 2 32.48 8.72 -14.24
C LEU A 2 30.94 8.76 -14.28
N PHE A 3 30.33 8.15 -15.30
CA PHE A 3 28.88 8.12 -15.46
C PHE A 3 28.34 6.73 -15.10
N TYR A 4 27.37 6.69 -14.18
CA TYR A 4 26.59 5.50 -13.83
C TYR A 4 25.14 5.71 -14.29
N ARG A 5 24.76 5.07 -15.41
CA ARG A 5 23.36 5.01 -15.86
C ARG A 5 22.70 3.77 -15.27
N ALA A 6 21.63 3.96 -14.51
CA ALA A 6 20.80 2.87 -14.02
C ALA A 6 19.56 2.71 -14.89
N ALA A 7 19.24 1.47 -15.28
CA ALA A 7 17.97 1.15 -15.91
C ALA A 7 16.84 1.17 -14.87
N LEU A 8 15.65 1.58 -15.29
CA LEU A 8 14.42 1.41 -14.54
C LEU A 8 13.76 0.13 -15.02
N ASP A 9 13.42 -0.78 -14.10
CA ASP A 9 12.76 -2.04 -14.37
C ASP A 9 11.24 -1.83 -14.60
N LEU A 10 10.92 -0.91 -15.52
CA LEU A 10 9.57 -0.59 -15.96
C LEU A 10 9.49 -0.67 -17.50
N SER A 11 8.31 -1.02 -17.98
CA SER A 11 8.07 -1.16 -19.42
C SER A 11 7.96 0.20 -20.12
N ARG A 12 8.28 0.25 -21.43
CA ARG A 12 7.99 1.43 -22.26
C ARG A 12 6.49 1.80 -22.26
N PRO A 13 5.54 0.85 -22.36
CA PRO A 13 4.12 1.14 -22.21
C PRO A 13 3.76 1.90 -20.92
N THR A 14 4.40 1.57 -19.79
CA THR A 14 4.21 2.30 -18.52
C THR A 14 4.62 3.76 -18.66
N LEU A 15 5.77 4.04 -19.30
CA LEU A 15 6.20 5.41 -19.55
C LEU A 15 5.24 6.15 -20.49
N THR A 16 4.78 5.49 -21.56
CA THR A 16 3.82 6.06 -22.51
C THR A 16 2.50 6.43 -21.83
N PHE A 17 1.95 5.53 -21.02
CA PHE A 17 0.73 5.77 -20.26
C PHE A 17 0.87 6.98 -19.33
N VAL A 18 1.93 7.00 -18.51
CA VAL A 18 2.20 8.11 -17.57
C VAL A 18 2.44 9.42 -18.31
N THR A 19 3.08 9.38 -19.47
CA THR A 19 3.27 10.56 -20.32
C THR A 19 1.93 11.11 -20.79
N GLY A 20 0.97 10.25 -21.15
CA GLY A 20 -0.41 10.65 -21.47
C GLY A 20 -1.07 11.39 -20.31
N LEU A 21 -1.05 10.79 -19.11
CA LEU A 21 -1.61 11.42 -17.91
C LEU A 21 -1.03 12.80 -17.61
N VAL A 22 0.29 12.95 -17.76
CA VAL A 22 0.97 14.24 -17.55
C VAL A 22 0.57 15.26 -18.61
N ARG A 23 0.41 14.85 -19.88
CA ARG A 23 -0.06 15.74 -20.95
C ARG A 23 -1.46 16.24 -20.67
N ASP A 24 -2.39 15.31 -20.43
CA ASP A 24 -3.80 15.61 -20.23
C ASP A 24 -3.98 16.55 -19.02
N HIS A 25 -3.30 16.26 -17.91
CA HIS A 25 -3.35 17.13 -16.74
C HIS A 25 -2.82 18.54 -17.02
N ARG A 26 -1.68 18.65 -17.70
CA ARG A 26 -1.09 19.96 -18.06
C ARG A 26 -2.02 20.78 -18.94
N ASP A 27 -2.69 20.14 -19.89
CA ASP A 27 -3.66 20.80 -20.74
C ASP A 27 -4.87 21.29 -19.95
N GLN A 28 -5.38 20.49 -19.01
CA GLN A 28 -6.49 20.87 -18.13
C GLN A 28 -6.18 22.10 -17.27
N ILE A 29 -4.96 22.20 -16.72
CA ILE A 29 -4.57 23.33 -15.85
C ILE A 29 -3.91 24.49 -16.61
N GLY A 30 -3.87 24.44 -17.94
CA GLY A 30 -3.24 25.48 -18.77
C GLY A 30 -1.72 25.61 -18.62
N SER A 31 -1.03 24.56 -18.17
CA SER A 31 0.42 24.58 -17.85
C SER A 31 1.26 23.87 -18.92
N ARG A 32 1.13 24.30 -20.17
CA ARG A 32 1.80 23.70 -21.33
C ARG A 32 3.32 23.89 -21.32
N TRP A 33 3.78 25.07 -20.89
CA TRP A 33 5.19 25.44 -20.86
C TRP A 33 5.81 25.14 -19.50
N ARG A 34 6.62 24.08 -19.42
CA ARG A 34 7.44 23.81 -18.23
C ARG A 34 8.84 23.33 -18.63
N ALA A 35 9.74 23.31 -17.65
CA ALA A 35 11.15 22.98 -17.83
C ALA A 35 11.42 21.61 -18.48
N LEU A 36 10.55 20.62 -18.27
CA LEU A 36 10.64 19.31 -18.91
C LEU A 36 9.48 19.09 -19.88
N SER A 37 9.75 18.32 -20.95
CA SER A 37 8.68 17.73 -21.76
C SER A 37 7.82 16.78 -20.91
N PRO A 38 6.56 16.50 -21.30
CA PRO A 38 5.71 15.57 -20.56
C PRO A 38 6.34 14.19 -20.35
N GLU A 39 7.05 13.66 -21.35
CA GLU A 39 7.74 12.37 -21.26
C GLU A 39 8.91 12.41 -20.26
N ARG A 40 9.70 13.50 -20.25
CA ARG A 40 10.78 13.65 -19.27
C ARG A 40 10.26 13.87 -17.86
N GLN A 41 9.14 14.59 -17.70
CA GLN A 41 8.46 14.71 -16.41
C GLN A 41 7.95 13.34 -15.94
N ALA A 42 7.29 12.57 -16.82
CA ALA A 42 6.84 11.21 -16.53
C ALA A 42 8.00 10.31 -16.07
N LEU A 43 9.12 10.32 -16.79
CA LEU A 43 10.30 9.54 -16.42
C LEU A 43 10.87 9.98 -15.06
N LEU A 44 10.97 11.29 -14.80
CA LEU A 44 11.43 11.82 -13.50
C LEU A 44 10.58 11.27 -12.36
N VAL A 45 9.26 11.30 -12.52
CA VAL A 45 8.35 10.81 -11.50
C VAL A 45 8.46 9.30 -11.33
N LEU A 46 8.51 8.54 -12.43
CA LEU A 46 8.68 7.08 -12.34
C LEU A 46 9.98 6.67 -11.65
N VAL A 47 11.08 7.39 -11.89
CA VAL A 47 12.34 7.18 -11.15
C VAL A 47 12.14 7.43 -9.67
N HIS A 48 11.46 8.52 -9.28
CA HIS A 48 11.17 8.80 -7.88
C HIS A 48 10.31 7.70 -7.25
N LEU A 49 9.18 7.33 -7.86
CA LEU A 49 8.27 6.33 -7.30
C LEU A 49 8.92 4.95 -7.19
N ARG A 50 9.66 4.54 -8.23
CA ARG A 50 10.26 3.21 -8.31
C ARG A 50 11.52 3.07 -7.47
N ARG A 51 12.38 4.10 -7.41
CA ARG A 51 13.70 4.04 -6.76
C ARG A 51 13.80 4.85 -5.48
N ASN A 52 12.85 5.76 -5.23
CA ASN A 52 12.84 6.69 -4.12
C ASN A 52 14.10 7.58 -4.09
N ASP A 53 14.52 8.03 -5.28
CA ASP A 53 15.62 8.98 -5.45
C ASP A 53 15.25 10.35 -4.86
N THR A 54 16.21 11.02 -4.22
CA THR A 54 15.98 12.33 -3.60
C THR A 54 15.71 13.41 -4.65
N PHE A 55 14.96 14.45 -4.30
CA PHE A 55 14.69 15.57 -5.21
C PHE A 55 15.95 16.26 -5.71
N ALA A 56 17.01 16.34 -4.88
CA ALA A 56 18.32 16.86 -5.29
C ALA A 56 18.97 16.00 -6.39
N ARG A 57 18.90 14.66 -6.25
CA ARG A 57 19.44 13.73 -7.26
C ARG A 57 18.63 13.77 -8.55
N LEU A 58 17.30 13.86 -8.46
CA LEU A 58 16.42 14.02 -9.62
C LEU A 58 16.68 15.36 -10.33
N ALA A 59 16.79 16.45 -9.57
CA ALA A 59 17.13 17.77 -10.09
C ALA A 59 18.43 17.75 -10.91
N ALA A 60 19.49 17.20 -10.34
CA ALA A 60 20.77 17.05 -11.03
C ALA A 60 20.68 16.18 -12.29
N ALA A 61 19.98 15.03 -12.21
CA ALA A 61 19.86 14.11 -13.33
C ALA A 61 19.03 14.65 -14.50
N PHE A 62 18.05 15.52 -14.22
CA PHE A 62 17.14 16.06 -15.23
C PHE A 62 17.45 17.50 -15.66
N GLY A 63 18.41 18.17 -15.00
CA GLY A 63 18.81 19.55 -15.31
C GLY A 63 17.79 20.59 -14.88
N ILE A 64 17.12 20.39 -13.73
CA ILE A 64 16.08 21.30 -13.21
C ILE A 64 16.33 21.63 -11.73
N GLY A 65 15.60 22.60 -11.17
CA GLY A 65 15.66 22.90 -9.73
C GLY A 65 14.98 21.83 -8.86
N ALA A 66 15.46 21.64 -7.62
CA ALA A 66 14.89 20.69 -6.66
C ALA A 66 13.42 20.98 -6.33
N ALA A 67 13.03 22.25 -6.24
CA ALA A 67 11.64 22.66 -6.05
C ALA A 67 10.76 22.24 -7.25
N THR A 68 11.30 22.29 -8.47
CA THR A 68 10.59 21.83 -9.67
C THR A 68 10.41 20.32 -9.68
N ALA A 69 11.45 19.56 -9.31
CA ALA A 69 11.37 18.11 -9.17
C ALA A 69 10.32 17.71 -8.11
N HIS A 70 10.35 18.38 -6.95
CA HIS A 70 9.33 18.20 -5.90
C HIS A 70 7.93 18.45 -6.45
N ARG A 71 7.68 19.60 -7.08
CA ARG A 71 6.38 19.96 -7.64
C ARG A 71 5.87 18.91 -8.63
N TYR A 72 6.71 18.45 -9.55
CA TYR A 72 6.32 17.43 -10.54
C TYR A 72 5.92 16.11 -9.90
N VAL A 73 6.66 15.68 -8.88
CA VAL A 73 6.34 14.45 -8.15
C VAL A 73 5.04 14.61 -7.35
N THR A 74 4.88 15.70 -6.60
CA THR A 74 3.67 15.92 -5.78
C THR A 74 2.42 16.06 -6.61
N GLU A 75 2.50 16.78 -7.75
CA GLU A 75 1.40 16.93 -8.69
C GLU A 75 0.97 15.57 -9.26
N PHE A 76 1.95 14.75 -9.68
CA PHE A 76 1.63 13.44 -10.22
C PHE A 76 1.09 12.47 -9.17
N ILE A 77 1.61 12.52 -7.93
CA ILE A 77 1.06 11.74 -6.81
C ILE A 77 -0.42 12.12 -6.57
N ALA A 78 -0.76 13.41 -6.63
CA ALA A 78 -2.15 13.86 -6.51
C ALA A 78 -3.01 13.32 -7.68
N LEU A 79 -2.50 13.37 -8.91
CA LEU A 79 -3.22 12.81 -10.07
C LEU A 79 -3.49 11.32 -9.94
N LEU A 80 -2.49 10.55 -9.49
CA LEU A 80 -2.67 9.12 -9.24
C LEU A 80 -3.71 8.90 -8.13
N ALA A 81 -3.67 9.70 -7.06
CA ALA A 81 -4.62 9.61 -5.97
C ALA A 81 -6.07 9.90 -6.40
N ASP A 82 -6.27 10.80 -7.35
CA ASP A 82 -7.58 11.15 -7.89
C ASP A 82 -8.13 10.09 -8.85
N GLN A 83 -7.25 9.35 -9.55
CA GLN A 83 -7.64 8.25 -10.43
C GLN A 83 -7.79 6.91 -9.71
N ALA A 84 -7.29 6.82 -8.48
CA ALA A 84 -7.37 5.63 -7.66
C ALA A 84 -8.82 5.18 -7.44
N PRO A 85 -9.12 3.88 -7.57
CA PRO A 85 -10.46 3.40 -7.28
C PRO A 85 -10.83 3.67 -5.83
N ASP A 86 -12.05 4.15 -5.60
CA ASP A 86 -12.58 4.21 -4.24
C ASP A 86 -12.94 2.79 -3.74
N LEU A 87 -13.23 2.66 -2.44
CA LEU A 87 -13.58 1.35 -1.88
C LEU A 87 -14.86 0.78 -2.52
N ARG A 88 -15.80 1.62 -2.95
CA ARG A 88 -17.06 1.16 -3.56
C ARG A 88 -16.79 0.53 -4.93
N GLU A 89 -15.95 1.15 -5.74
CA GLU A 89 -15.48 0.64 -7.03
C GLU A 89 -14.68 -0.65 -6.85
N ALA A 90 -13.75 -0.67 -5.89
CA ALA A 90 -13.02 -1.87 -5.53
C ALA A 90 -13.95 -3.03 -5.18
N ILE A 91 -14.99 -2.78 -4.38
CA ILE A 91 -15.97 -3.81 -3.98
C ILE A 91 -16.75 -4.34 -5.19
N ARG A 92 -17.11 -3.50 -6.17
CA ARG A 92 -17.73 -3.98 -7.42
C ARG A 92 -16.79 -4.93 -8.18
N THR A 93 -15.49 -4.65 -8.19
CA THR A 93 -14.49 -5.57 -8.76
C THR A 93 -14.38 -6.85 -7.95
N CYS A 94 -14.34 -6.76 -6.62
CA CYS A 94 -14.30 -7.91 -5.71
C CYS A 94 -15.50 -8.86 -5.88
N GLN A 95 -16.70 -8.35 -6.17
CA GLN A 95 -17.90 -9.18 -6.39
C GLN A 95 -17.76 -10.16 -7.56
N ARG A 96 -16.86 -9.87 -8.51
CA ARG A 96 -16.60 -10.73 -9.69
C ARG A 96 -15.51 -11.77 -9.42
N LYS A 97 -14.93 -11.79 -8.22
CA LYS A 97 -13.85 -12.70 -7.83
C LYS A 97 -14.39 -13.80 -6.92
N ALA A 98 -13.81 -15.00 -7.01
CA ALA A 98 -14.21 -16.14 -6.16
C ALA A 98 -13.97 -15.87 -4.67
N PHE A 99 -12.88 -15.17 -4.37
CA PHE A 99 -12.57 -14.63 -3.05
C PHE A 99 -11.59 -13.46 -3.22
N VAL A 100 -11.36 -12.72 -2.15
CA VAL A 100 -10.30 -11.71 -2.07
C VAL A 100 -9.42 -11.96 -0.86
N ILE A 101 -8.25 -11.35 -0.85
CA ILE A 101 -7.33 -11.40 0.29
C ILE A 101 -7.18 -9.98 0.84
N LEU A 102 -7.47 -9.82 2.12
CA LEU A 102 -7.20 -8.61 2.88
C LEU A 102 -5.89 -8.76 3.63
N ASP A 103 -5.01 -7.79 3.43
CA ASP A 103 -3.78 -7.68 4.20
C ASP A 103 -3.42 -6.22 4.48
N GLY A 104 -2.47 -6.03 5.39
CA GLY A 104 -1.97 -4.73 5.80
C GLY A 104 -0.45 -4.69 5.74
N THR A 105 0.10 -3.56 5.34
CA THR A 105 1.54 -3.33 5.39
C THR A 105 1.86 -2.01 6.07
N LEU A 106 2.98 -1.98 6.78
CA LEU A 106 3.56 -0.75 7.28
C LEU A 106 4.52 -0.20 6.24
N ALA A 107 4.25 0.98 5.69
CA ALA A 107 5.22 1.76 4.93
C ALA A 107 6.04 2.60 5.93
N PRO A 108 7.36 2.35 6.06
CA PRO A 108 8.21 3.13 6.95
C PRO A 108 8.23 4.60 6.53
N ILE A 109 8.22 5.51 7.50
CA ILE A 109 8.37 6.95 7.27
C ILE A 109 9.53 7.47 8.11
N ASP A 110 10.11 8.60 7.70
CA ASP A 110 11.01 9.33 8.58
C ASP A 110 10.27 9.82 9.83
N ARG A 111 11.00 9.89 10.95
CA ARG A 111 10.42 10.31 12.23
C ARG A 111 9.88 11.73 12.11
N LEU A 112 8.64 11.93 12.55
CA LEU A 112 8.04 13.25 12.57
C LEU A 112 8.41 13.94 13.88
N SER A 113 8.79 15.22 13.79
CA SER A 113 8.92 16.06 14.98
C SER A 113 7.54 16.50 15.46
N GLY A 114 7.29 16.50 16.76
CA GLY A 114 6.08 17.05 17.37
C GLY A 114 5.26 16.06 18.22
N PRO A 115 4.11 16.51 18.78
CA PRO A 115 3.35 15.75 19.78
C PRO A 115 2.75 14.44 19.25
N ASN A 116 2.51 14.35 17.94
CA ASN A 116 1.91 13.19 17.29
C ASN A 116 2.93 12.12 16.84
N ASP A 117 4.22 12.30 17.11
CA ASP A 117 5.30 11.37 16.76
C ASP A 117 4.97 9.92 17.15
N ARG A 118 4.48 9.71 18.38
CA ARG A 118 4.16 8.39 18.92
C ARG A 118 3.06 7.66 18.14
N LEU A 119 2.13 8.37 17.51
CA LEU A 119 1.04 7.75 16.73
C LEU A 119 1.58 7.00 15.52
N TYR A 120 2.73 7.43 14.98
CA TYR A 120 3.34 6.80 13.82
C TYR A 120 4.32 5.69 14.21
N TYR A 121 4.66 5.55 15.49
CA TYR A 121 5.53 4.46 15.95
C TYR A 121 4.76 3.14 16.02
N SER A 122 5.18 2.17 15.21
CA SER A 122 4.63 0.81 15.24
C SER A 122 5.39 -0.05 16.24
N GLY A 123 4.75 -0.40 17.36
CA GLY A 123 5.34 -1.31 18.35
C GLY A 123 5.63 -2.71 17.79
N LYS A 124 4.90 -3.15 16.76
CA LYS A 124 5.12 -4.45 16.08
C LYS A 124 6.40 -4.46 15.23
N HIS A 125 6.71 -3.34 14.59
CA HIS A 125 7.82 -3.24 13.62
C HIS A 125 9.02 -2.44 14.15
N HIS A 126 8.92 -1.92 15.40
CA HIS A 126 9.91 -1.10 16.08
C HIS A 126 10.42 0.09 15.25
N ARG A 127 9.53 0.72 14.48
CA ARG A 127 9.84 1.84 13.58
C ARG A 127 8.63 2.73 13.35
N HIS A 128 8.90 3.96 12.93
CA HIS A 128 7.86 4.87 12.45
C HIS A 128 7.37 4.47 11.06
N GLY A 129 6.08 4.60 10.84
CA GLY A 129 5.45 4.27 9.58
C GLY A 129 3.98 4.66 9.53
N VAL A 130 3.40 4.42 8.37
CA VAL A 130 1.97 4.49 8.13
C VAL A 130 1.44 3.10 7.78
N ASN A 131 0.25 2.78 8.29
CA ASN A 131 -0.44 1.53 8.00
C ASN A 131 -1.30 1.71 6.74
N ILE A 132 -1.10 0.84 5.76
CA ILE A 132 -1.85 0.76 4.51
C ILE A 132 -2.53 -0.61 4.47
N GLN A 133 -3.84 -0.62 4.24
CA GLN A 133 -4.63 -1.83 4.02
C GLN A 133 -4.82 -2.03 2.52
N PHE A 134 -4.84 -3.27 2.05
CA PHE A 134 -5.08 -3.53 0.63
C PHE A 134 -5.88 -4.81 0.40
N LEU A 135 -6.54 -4.84 -0.75
CA LEU A 135 -7.29 -5.99 -1.26
C LEU A 135 -6.60 -6.53 -2.50
N THR A 136 -6.44 -7.84 -2.55
CA THR A 136 -5.91 -8.55 -3.71
C THR A 136 -6.88 -9.61 -4.18
N ASP A 137 -6.80 -9.93 -5.46
CA ASP A 137 -7.58 -10.99 -6.08
C ASP A 137 -6.91 -12.37 -5.87
N PRO A 138 -7.55 -13.47 -6.32
CA PRO A 138 -6.99 -14.81 -6.20
C PRO A 138 -5.64 -15.03 -6.91
N ASN A 139 -5.26 -14.16 -7.85
CA ASN A 139 -3.99 -14.23 -8.57
C ASN A 139 -2.90 -13.36 -7.90
N GLY A 140 -3.21 -12.71 -6.76
CA GLY A 140 -2.30 -11.81 -6.07
C GLY A 140 -2.25 -10.41 -6.68
N GLU A 141 -3.12 -10.09 -7.63
CA GLU A 141 -3.19 -8.75 -8.24
C GLU A 141 -3.85 -7.77 -7.27
N LEU A 142 -3.28 -6.57 -7.17
CA LEU A 142 -3.81 -5.50 -6.33
C LEU A 142 -5.13 -4.99 -6.92
N ILE A 143 -6.21 -5.06 -6.14
CA ILE A 143 -7.51 -4.48 -6.49
C ILE A 143 -7.62 -3.06 -5.94
N TRP A 144 -7.13 -2.84 -4.72
CA TRP A 144 -7.32 -1.58 -3.99
C TRP A 144 -6.32 -1.44 -2.84
N ALA A 145 -5.88 -0.21 -2.60
CA ALA A 145 -5.10 0.18 -1.44
C ALA A 145 -5.78 1.34 -0.70
N SER A 146 -5.72 1.32 0.63
CA SER A 146 -6.38 2.30 1.47
C SER A 146 -5.58 3.59 1.58
N PRO A 147 -6.25 4.72 1.90
CA PRO A 147 -5.56 5.85 2.49
C PRO A 147 -4.78 5.40 3.73
N THR A 148 -3.66 6.07 4.02
CA THR A 148 -2.81 5.73 5.17
C THR A 148 -3.47 6.05 6.51
N LEU A 149 -3.19 5.21 7.50
CA LEU A 149 -3.43 5.51 8.91
C LEU A 149 -2.11 5.54 9.69
N PRO A 150 -2.08 6.10 10.92
CA PRO A 150 -0.86 6.08 11.73
C PRO A 150 -0.35 4.65 11.99
N GLY A 151 0.96 4.43 11.97
CA GLY A 151 1.59 3.10 12.07
C GLY A 151 1.36 2.34 13.39
N SER A 152 0.91 3.03 14.44
CA SER A 152 0.45 2.40 15.68
C SER A 152 -0.94 1.74 15.56
N THR A 153 -1.69 2.05 14.51
CA THR A 153 -3.04 1.55 14.28
C THR A 153 -3.01 0.04 14.00
N HIS A 154 -3.76 -0.71 14.80
CA HIS A 154 -3.89 -2.16 14.62
C HIS A 154 -4.68 -2.49 13.34
N ASP A 155 -4.26 -3.53 12.61
CA ASP A 155 -4.81 -3.86 11.28
C ASP A 155 -6.34 -4.03 11.27
N LEU A 156 -6.91 -4.71 12.27
CA LEU A 156 -8.37 -4.82 12.39
C LEU A 156 -9.06 -3.45 12.59
N THR A 157 -8.43 -2.55 13.34
CA THR A 157 -8.97 -1.20 13.53
C THR A 157 -8.90 -0.44 12.23
N ALA A 158 -7.76 -0.47 11.52
CA ALA A 158 -7.60 0.16 10.23
C ALA A 158 -8.66 -0.32 9.22
N ALA A 159 -8.84 -1.63 9.08
CA ALA A 159 -9.84 -2.18 8.16
C ALA A 159 -11.29 -1.81 8.53
N ARG A 160 -11.60 -1.61 9.82
CA ARG A 160 -12.91 -1.11 10.27
C ARG A 160 -13.06 0.38 9.99
N THR A 161 -12.04 1.19 10.27
CA THR A 161 -12.01 2.63 9.97
C THR A 161 -12.24 2.89 8.50
N HIS A 162 -11.65 2.09 7.61
CA HIS A 162 -11.87 2.19 6.17
C HIS A 162 -13.18 1.54 5.69
N GLY A 163 -13.98 0.91 6.57
CA GLY A 163 -15.24 0.27 6.20
C GLY A 163 -15.10 -1.04 5.39
N ILE A 164 -13.88 -1.57 5.23
CA ILE A 164 -13.59 -2.76 4.41
C ILE A 164 -14.40 -3.97 4.88
N ILE A 165 -14.40 -4.22 6.20
CA ILE A 165 -15.07 -5.37 6.80
C ILE A 165 -16.58 -5.33 6.52
N HIS A 166 -17.19 -4.15 6.70
CA HIS A 166 -18.61 -3.93 6.44
C HIS A 166 -18.93 -4.08 4.95
N ALA A 167 -18.11 -3.50 4.07
CA ALA A 167 -18.34 -3.54 2.64
C ALA A 167 -18.26 -4.97 2.06
N LEU A 168 -17.28 -5.78 2.51
CA LEU A 168 -17.16 -7.19 2.12
C LEU A 168 -18.31 -8.03 2.69
N THR A 169 -18.67 -7.83 3.95
CA THR A 169 -19.72 -8.61 4.62
C THR A 169 -21.11 -8.32 4.05
N SER A 170 -21.44 -7.06 3.81
CA SER A 170 -22.74 -6.65 3.24
C SER A 170 -22.99 -7.19 1.83
N ARG A 171 -21.93 -7.56 1.10
CA ARG A 171 -21.99 -8.18 -0.23
C ARG A 171 -21.68 -9.68 -0.23
N ALA A 172 -21.55 -10.29 0.95
CA ALA A 172 -21.19 -11.70 1.13
C ALA A 172 -19.93 -12.13 0.35
N ILE A 173 -18.95 -11.22 0.19
CA ILE A 173 -17.71 -11.50 -0.55
C ILE A 173 -16.75 -12.26 0.35
N ALA A 174 -16.44 -13.50 0.00
CA ALA A 174 -15.48 -14.32 0.74
C ALA A 174 -14.10 -13.64 0.78
N CYS A 175 -13.57 -13.43 1.99
CA CYS A 175 -12.29 -12.76 2.19
C CYS A 175 -11.36 -13.56 3.10
N TYR A 176 -10.10 -13.70 2.71
CA TYR A 176 -9.06 -14.33 3.51
C TYR A 176 -8.16 -13.29 4.13
N ALA A 177 -7.99 -13.34 5.45
CA ALA A 177 -7.18 -12.36 6.18
C ALA A 177 -6.31 -13.03 7.26
N ASP A 178 -5.25 -12.35 7.69
CA ASP A 178 -4.30 -12.89 8.66
C ASP A 178 -4.85 -12.97 10.11
N LYS A 179 -3.98 -13.21 11.08
CA LYS A 179 -4.36 -13.29 12.50
C LYS A 179 -4.64 -11.95 13.17
N ALA A 180 -4.21 -10.84 12.58
CA ALA A 180 -4.47 -9.48 13.04
C ALA A 180 -5.95 -9.12 12.82
N TYR A 181 -6.62 -9.72 11.83
CA TYR A 181 -8.06 -9.50 11.58
C TYR A 181 -9.00 -10.43 12.36
N VAL A 182 -8.49 -11.24 13.29
CA VAL A 182 -9.35 -12.09 14.12
C VAL A 182 -10.32 -11.22 14.91
N ARG A 183 -11.63 -11.55 14.85
CA ARG A 183 -12.79 -10.74 15.32
C ARG A 183 -13.32 -9.71 14.30
N ALA A 184 -12.88 -9.76 13.05
CA ALA A 184 -13.58 -9.06 11.98
C ALA A 184 -15.02 -9.57 11.82
N ASP A 185 -15.22 -10.88 12.02
CA ASP A 185 -16.48 -11.61 11.84
C ASP A 185 -17.03 -11.44 10.40
N GLY A 186 -18.28 -11.86 10.15
CA GLY A 186 -18.89 -11.74 8.81
C GLY A 186 -18.19 -12.58 7.74
N ALA A 187 -17.90 -11.96 6.59
CA ALA A 187 -17.31 -12.65 5.43
C ALA A 187 -15.77 -12.86 5.53
N ILE A 188 -15.16 -12.48 6.66
CA ILE A 188 -13.70 -12.48 6.82
C ILE A 188 -13.21 -13.78 7.49
N GLY A 189 -12.63 -14.66 6.67
CA GLY A 189 -11.99 -15.90 7.08
C GLY A 189 -10.58 -15.66 7.66
N THR A 190 -10.39 -15.98 8.94
CA THR A 190 -9.10 -15.90 9.63
C THR A 190 -8.68 -17.25 10.20
N PRO A 191 -7.37 -17.52 10.36
CA PRO A 191 -6.91 -18.84 10.79
C PRO A 191 -7.20 -19.09 12.27
N TYR A 192 -7.49 -20.35 12.61
CA TYR A 192 -7.79 -20.75 13.99
C TYR A 192 -6.56 -20.61 14.91
N LYS A 193 -6.68 -19.78 15.95
CA LYS A 193 -5.65 -19.60 16.99
C LYS A 193 -5.57 -20.80 17.94
N ARG A 194 -4.37 -21.08 18.44
CA ARG A 194 -4.18 -22.00 19.59
C ARG A 194 -4.78 -21.37 20.84
N LYS A 195 -5.78 -22.02 21.46
CA LYS A 195 -6.38 -21.51 22.71
C LYS A 195 -5.37 -21.64 23.87
N LYS A 196 -5.12 -20.53 24.58
CA LYS A 196 -4.44 -20.54 25.87
C LYS A 196 -5.49 -20.89 26.94
N ARG A 197 -5.34 -21.98 27.67
CA ARG A 197 -6.15 -22.21 28.89
C ARG A 197 -5.53 -21.40 30.03
N ARG A 198 -6.31 -20.53 30.67
CA ARG A 198 -6.04 -20.08 32.04
C ARG A 198 -6.62 -21.16 32.96
N LYS A 199 -5.76 -21.89 33.67
CA LYS A 199 -6.14 -22.61 34.89
C LYS A 199 -5.50 -21.83 36.05
N PRO A 200 -6.24 -21.44 37.09
CA PRO A 200 -5.63 -20.85 38.29
C PRO A 200 -4.53 -21.79 38.81
N GLY A 201 -3.35 -21.24 39.12
CA GLY A 201 -2.24 -22.00 39.71
C GLY A 201 -1.42 -22.93 38.80
N LYS A 202 -1.65 -23.00 37.46
CA LYS A 202 -0.83 -23.84 36.55
C LYS A 202 -0.24 -23.08 35.36
N ARG A 203 1.00 -23.45 34.96
CA ARG A 203 1.68 -22.97 33.74
C ARG A 203 0.73 -23.03 32.53
N LYS A 204 0.64 -21.95 31.75
CA LYS A 204 -0.25 -21.78 30.58
C LYS A 204 0.01 -22.87 29.52
N LYS A 205 -0.67 -24.01 29.58
CA LYS A 205 -0.56 -25.08 28.56
C LYS A 205 -1.37 -24.70 27.32
N ARG A 206 -0.69 -24.53 26.18
CA ARG A 206 -1.34 -24.21 24.88
C ARG A 206 -1.95 -25.49 24.32
N ARG A 207 -3.28 -25.55 24.14
CA ARG A 207 -3.93 -26.68 23.45
C ARG A 207 -3.65 -26.60 21.95
N LYS A 208 -3.15 -27.68 21.36
CA LYS A 208 -2.95 -27.78 19.90
C LYS A 208 -4.33 -27.83 19.21
N PRO A 209 -4.49 -27.25 18.01
CA PRO A 209 -5.75 -27.35 17.27
C PRO A 209 -5.98 -28.81 16.85
N GLY A 210 -7.23 -29.25 16.80
CA GLY A 210 -7.59 -30.58 16.26
C GLY A 210 -7.24 -30.71 14.77
N LYS A 211 -7.22 -31.94 14.24
CA LYS A 211 -6.79 -32.25 12.86
C LYS A 211 -7.47 -31.34 11.81
N ARG A 212 -8.80 -31.21 11.84
CA ARG A 212 -9.57 -30.34 10.93
C ARG A 212 -9.13 -28.87 10.95
N LYS A 213 -8.88 -28.30 12.13
CA LYS A 213 -8.43 -26.90 12.28
C LYS A 213 -7.00 -26.70 11.77
N LYS A 214 -6.15 -27.71 11.89
CA LYS A 214 -4.80 -27.66 11.31
C LYS A 214 -4.87 -27.68 9.79
N LEU A 215 -5.70 -28.56 9.22
CA LEU A 215 -5.91 -28.66 7.78
C LEU A 215 -6.44 -27.34 7.20
N PHE A 216 -7.47 -26.76 7.84
CA PHE A 216 -7.96 -25.42 7.48
C PHE A 216 -6.84 -24.38 7.50
N ASN A 217 -6.05 -24.32 8.58
CA ASN A 217 -4.95 -23.35 8.66
C ASN A 217 -3.87 -23.56 7.60
N GLN A 218 -3.65 -24.80 7.13
CA GLN A 218 -2.71 -25.10 6.04
C GLN A 218 -3.23 -24.56 4.70
N TYR A 219 -4.50 -24.82 4.36
CA TYR A 219 -5.12 -24.27 3.15
C TYR A 219 -5.22 -22.75 3.21
N HIS A 220 -5.65 -22.21 4.36
CA HIS A 220 -5.74 -20.77 4.59
C HIS A 220 -4.38 -20.08 4.38
N ALA A 221 -3.29 -20.68 4.86
CA ALA A 221 -1.94 -20.15 4.64
C ALA A 221 -1.52 -20.18 3.16
N LYS A 222 -1.91 -21.23 2.39
CA LYS A 222 -1.63 -21.30 0.95
C LYS A 222 -2.35 -20.20 0.17
N VAL A 223 -3.63 -19.96 0.47
CA VAL A 223 -4.41 -18.88 -0.16
C VAL A 223 -3.78 -17.52 0.19
N ARG A 224 -3.48 -17.30 1.47
CA ARG A 224 -2.84 -16.08 1.98
C ARG A 224 -1.50 -15.75 1.30
N ALA A 225 -0.71 -16.76 0.93
CA ALA A 225 0.58 -16.55 0.28
C ALA A 225 0.46 -15.79 -1.05
N LEU A 226 -0.70 -15.85 -1.72
CA LEU A 226 -0.97 -15.09 -2.94
C LEU A 226 -1.11 -13.59 -2.64
N GLY A 227 -1.69 -13.21 -1.49
CA GLY A 227 -1.75 -11.81 -1.05
C GLY A 227 -0.37 -11.22 -0.71
N GLU A 228 0.61 -12.07 -0.38
CA GLU A 228 2.00 -11.61 -0.19
C GLU A 228 2.62 -11.12 -1.51
N GLN A 229 2.14 -11.60 -2.67
CA GLN A 229 2.56 -11.08 -3.98
C GLN A 229 2.08 -9.64 -4.19
N GLY A 230 0.83 -9.32 -3.86
CA GLY A 230 0.34 -7.93 -3.90
C GLY A 230 1.11 -7.02 -2.96
N ALA A 231 1.46 -7.50 -1.76
CA ALA A 231 2.35 -6.77 -0.85
C ALA A 231 3.75 -6.54 -1.45
N ALA A 232 4.26 -7.51 -2.20
CA ALA A 232 5.55 -7.41 -2.88
C ALA A 232 5.51 -6.44 -4.07
N ILE A 233 4.39 -6.38 -4.82
CA ILE A 233 4.16 -5.40 -5.89
C ILE A 233 4.20 -3.98 -5.30
N LEU A 234 3.43 -3.72 -4.23
CA LEU A 234 3.44 -2.44 -3.52
C LEU A 234 4.86 -2.10 -3.06
N LYS A 235 5.54 -3.04 -2.39
CA LYS A 235 6.93 -2.84 -1.95
C LYS A 235 7.93 -2.79 -3.11
N GLY A 236 7.56 -3.16 -4.33
CA GLY A 236 8.37 -2.97 -5.53
C GLY A 236 8.58 -1.49 -5.84
N TRP A 237 7.62 -0.64 -5.45
CA TRP A 237 7.74 0.81 -5.48
C TRP A 237 8.46 1.29 -4.24
N HIS A 238 9.73 1.70 -4.39
CA HIS A 238 10.59 2.01 -3.24
C HIS A 238 10.10 3.19 -2.40
N ILE A 239 9.21 4.04 -2.93
CA ILE A 239 8.57 5.09 -2.13
C ILE A 239 7.78 4.48 -0.94
N LEU A 240 7.21 3.28 -1.12
CA LEU A 240 6.49 2.53 -0.08
C LEU A 240 7.41 1.77 0.88
N ARG A 241 8.70 1.64 0.54
CA ARG A 241 9.72 1.05 1.44
C ARG A 241 10.24 2.05 2.46
N LYS A 242 10.25 3.33 2.13
CA LYS A 242 10.62 4.43 3.03
C LYS A 242 10.07 5.75 2.49
N ALA A 243 8.93 6.20 2.97
CA ALA A 243 8.41 7.51 2.61
C ALA A 243 9.38 8.60 3.12
N ARG A 244 9.94 9.38 2.19
CA ARG A 244 10.71 10.61 2.46
C ARG A 244 9.87 11.86 2.24
N CYS A 245 8.56 11.71 2.33
CA CYS A 245 7.54 12.72 2.16
C CYS A 245 6.66 12.77 3.42
N SER A 246 5.94 13.88 3.61
CA SER A 246 5.01 14.00 4.74
C SER A 246 3.93 12.91 4.68
N PRO A 247 3.34 12.49 5.81
CA PRO A 247 2.27 11.47 5.82
C PRO A 247 1.08 11.81 4.93
N SER A 248 0.79 13.10 4.75
CA SER A 248 -0.25 13.60 3.84
C SER A 248 0.02 13.31 2.37
N LEU A 249 1.29 13.42 1.94
CA LEU A 249 1.71 13.09 0.58
C LEU A 249 1.77 11.56 0.38
N GLN A 250 2.13 10.82 1.41
CA GLN A 250 2.13 9.35 1.38
C GLN A 250 0.71 8.79 1.21
N ALA A 251 -0.27 9.38 1.91
CA ALA A 251 -1.69 9.02 1.80
C ALA A 251 -2.27 9.14 0.38
N ALA A 252 -1.72 10.06 -0.43
CA ALA A 252 -2.10 10.25 -1.82
C ALA A 252 -1.38 9.24 -2.73
N ALA A 253 -0.07 9.03 -2.53
CA ALA A 253 0.71 8.09 -3.33
C ALA A 253 0.18 6.65 -3.22
N ASP A 254 -0.26 6.25 -2.02
CA ASP A 254 -0.74 4.89 -1.76
C ASP A 254 -2.07 4.56 -2.43
N ARG A 255 -2.90 5.56 -2.73
CA ARG A 255 -4.17 5.32 -3.41
C ARG A 255 -3.95 4.99 -4.88
N GLY A 256 -3.02 5.67 -5.52
CA GLY A 256 -2.88 5.66 -6.97
C GLY A 256 -1.79 4.78 -7.55
N MET A 257 -1.10 3.98 -6.73
CA MET A 257 -0.15 2.93 -7.14
C MET A 257 -0.83 1.58 -7.32
#